data_AF-A0A3Q2G9W8-F1
#
_entry.id   AF-A0A3Q2G9W8-F1
#
_cell.length_a   1.000
_cell.length_b   1.000
_cell.length_c   1.000
_cell.angle_alpha   90.00
_cell.angle_beta   90.00
_cell.angle_gamma   90.00
#
_symmetry.space_group_name_H-M   'P 1'
#
loop_
_entity.id
_entity.type
_entity.pdbx_description
1 polymer ?
#
loop_
_entity_poly.entity_id
_entity_poly.type
_entity_poly.pdbx_seq_one_letter_code
_entity_poly.pdbx_strand_id
1 'polypeptide(L)'
;IEHLFLSVSVESLVCNKCSASVFGFCLNSGEENSFPSISSFSGFTQQGCRVNDTACNSSTNSSLLGVTYTTAITCCSTDKCNPVTNGHVSL
;
A
#
# COMPACT_ATOMS: atom_id res chain seq x y z
N ILE A 1 12.22 -44.25 8.80
CA ILE A 1 12.96 -43.10 8.25
C ILE A 1 12.08 -41.89 8.53
N GLU A 2 12.47 -41.15 9.56
CA GLU A 2 11.71 -40.08 10.19
C GLU A 2 11.32 -38.95 9.22
N HIS A 3 10.15 -38.40 9.51
CA HIS A 3 9.58 -37.14 9.08
C HIS A 3 10.61 -36.07 8.71
N LEU A 4 10.98 -36.00 7.43
CA LEU A 4 11.57 -34.79 6.87
C LEU A 4 10.45 -33.78 6.66
N PHE A 5 10.05 -33.08 7.73
CA PHE A 5 9.31 -31.83 7.61
C PHE A 5 10.20 -30.87 6.83
N LEU A 6 9.91 -30.71 5.54
CA LEU A 6 10.33 -29.56 4.75
C LEU A 6 9.71 -28.31 5.39
N SER A 7 10.39 -27.74 6.38
CA SER A 7 10.13 -26.36 6.80
C SER A 7 10.65 -25.46 5.66
N VAL A 8 9.84 -25.31 4.62
CA VAL A 8 9.87 -24.09 3.79
C VAL A 8 9.56 -22.97 4.78
N SER A 9 10.61 -22.36 5.32
CA SER A 9 10.53 -21.03 5.88
C SER A 9 10.29 -20.14 4.67
N VAL A 10 9.04 -19.98 4.25
CA VAL A 10 8.69 -18.73 3.56
C VAL A 10 9.10 -17.66 4.56
N GLU A 11 10.16 -16.91 4.27
CA GLU A 11 10.46 -15.71 5.04
C GLU A 11 9.18 -14.88 5.03
N SER A 12 8.43 -14.95 6.14
CA SER A 12 7.14 -14.28 6.26
C SER A 12 7.45 -12.82 6.46
N LEU A 13 7.60 -12.11 5.35
CA LEU A 13 7.84 -10.68 5.35
C LEU A 13 6.72 -9.97 6.13
N VAL A 14 7.09 -9.23 7.17
CA VAL A 14 6.15 -8.40 7.93
C VAL A 14 6.01 -7.08 7.20
N CYS A 15 4.81 -6.74 6.72
CA CYS A 15 4.53 -5.46 6.07
C CYS A 15 3.64 -4.56 6.94
N ASN A 16 3.70 -3.25 6.71
CA ASN A 16 2.65 -2.36 7.21
C ASN A 16 1.39 -2.53 6.35
N LYS A 17 0.21 -2.46 6.99
CA LYS A 17 -1.08 -2.60 6.32
C LYS A 17 -1.87 -1.32 6.47
N CYS A 18 -2.48 -0.88 5.38
CA CYS A 18 -3.35 0.28 5.36
C CYS A 18 -4.38 0.17 4.23
N SER A 19 -5.66 0.05 4.59
CA SER A 19 -6.75 -0.08 3.60
C SER A 19 -7.00 1.22 2.84
N ALA A 20 -6.73 2.37 3.47
CA ALA A 20 -6.79 3.67 2.82
C ALA A 20 -5.87 4.64 3.55
N SER A 21 -5.02 5.33 2.80
CA SER A 21 -4.21 6.43 3.32
C SER A 21 -4.34 7.67 2.46
N VAL A 22 -4.33 8.82 3.13
CA VAL A 22 -4.42 10.16 2.55
C VAL A 22 -3.29 11.00 3.13
N PHE A 23 -2.50 11.65 2.28
CA PHE A 23 -1.28 12.38 2.69
C PHE A 23 -0.33 11.54 3.58
N GLY A 24 -0.32 10.23 3.39
CA GLY A 24 0.48 9.30 4.20
C GLY A 24 -0.16 8.86 5.53
N PHE A 25 -1.25 9.50 5.96
CA PHE A 25 -1.97 9.07 7.15
C PHE A 25 -2.80 7.83 6.86
N CYS A 26 -2.54 6.76 7.59
CA CYS A 26 -3.34 5.54 7.49
C CYS A 26 -4.65 5.71 8.26
N LEU A 27 -5.76 5.58 7.54
CA LEU A 27 -7.10 5.71 8.12
C LEU A 27 -7.51 4.37 8.72
N ASN A 28 -7.83 4.35 10.01
CA ASN A 28 -8.50 3.21 10.62
C ASN A 28 -10.00 3.34 10.40
N SER A 29 -10.64 2.27 9.91
CA SER A 29 -12.07 2.24 9.64
C SER A 29 -12.85 2.37 10.95
N GLY A 30 -13.61 3.46 11.09
CA GLY A 30 -14.48 3.71 12.23
C GLY A 30 -15.46 4.86 11.99
N GLU A 31 -15.07 5.87 11.20
CA GLU A 31 -15.91 7.04 10.94
C GLU A 31 -15.96 7.41 9.44
N GLU A 32 -17.04 8.07 9.02
CA GLU A 32 -17.24 8.62 7.69
C GLU A 32 -16.24 9.78 7.45
N ASN A 33 -15.06 9.44 6.93
CA ASN A 33 -14.04 10.44 6.63
C ASN A 33 -14.44 11.22 5.35
N SER A 34 -14.95 12.44 5.51
CA SER A 34 -15.14 13.38 4.41
C SER A 34 -13.81 14.04 4.05
N PHE A 35 -13.33 13.82 2.82
CA PHE A 35 -12.06 14.40 2.36
C PHE A 35 -12.32 15.72 1.64
N PRO A 36 -11.79 16.86 2.13
CA PRO A 36 -11.83 18.08 1.36
C PRO A 36 -11.03 17.90 0.06
N SER A 37 -11.64 18.23 -1.07
CA SER A 37 -10.96 18.29 -2.35
C SER A 37 -9.96 19.43 -2.33
N ILE A 38 -8.70 19.14 -2.02
CA ILE A 38 -7.61 20.11 -2.18
C ILE A 38 -6.99 19.94 -3.56
N SER A 39 -6.64 21.05 -4.22
CA SER A 39 -6.06 21.05 -5.58
C SER A 39 -4.72 20.32 -5.68
N SER A 40 -4.02 20.13 -4.57
CA SER A 40 -2.76 19.40 -4.44
C SER A 40 -2.94 17.95 -3.98
N PHE A 41 -4.16 17.42 -3.95
CA PHE A 41 -4.40 16.03 -3.57
C PHE A 41 -3.79 15.07 -4.58
N SER A 42 -2.72 14.38 -4.18
CA SER A 42 -1.98 13.44 -5.02
C SER A 42 -2.62 12.06 -5.14
N GLY A 43 -3.76 11.84 -4.46
CA GLY A 43 -4.52 10.59 -4.52
C GLY A 43 -4.53 9.81 -3.19
N PHE A 44 -5.09 8.61 -3.27
CA PHE A 44 -5.15 7.65 -2.16
C PHE A 44 -4.08 6.58 -2.35
N THR A 45 -3.48 6.13 -1.24
CA THR A 45 -2.56 4.99 -1.26
C THR A 45 -3.09 3.87 -0.39
N GLN A 46 -2.94 2.63 -0.85
CA GLN A 46 -3.21 1.42 -0.07
C GLN A 46 -1.90 0.69 0.18
N GLN A 47 -1.76 0.06 1.34
CA GLN A 47 -0.53 -0.61 1.76
C GLN A 47 -0.84 -2.02 2.26
N GLY A 48 0.02 -2.97 1.93
CA GLY A 48 -0.12 -4.35 2.38
C GLY A 48 0.99 -5.24 1.88
N CYS A 49 0.91 -6.51 2.26
CA CYS A 49 1.87 -7.53 1.87
C CYS A 49 1.48 -8.02 0.48
N ARG A 50 2.44 -8.05 -0.42
CA ARG A 50 2.29 -8.62 -1.76
C ARG A 50 3.32 -9.72 -1.92
N VAL A 51 2.87 -10.93 -2.22
CA VAL A 51 3.73 -12.11 -2.39
C VAL A 51 3.74 -12.48 -3.87
N ASN A 52 4.93 -12.56 -4.48
CA ASN A 52 5.13 -12.98 -5.87
C ASN A 52 4.29 -12.20 -6.90
N ASP A 53 4.18 -10.88 -6.72
CA ASP A 53 3.33 -10.06 -7.58
C ASP A 53 4.10 -9.47 -8.77
N THR A 54 3.71 -9.87 -9.99
CA THR A 54 4.32 -9.41 -11.24
C THR A 54 4.00 -7.96 -11.57
N ALA A 55 2.99 -7.36 -10.95
CA ALA A 55 2.66 -5.94 -11.08
C ALA A 55 3.45 -5.08 -10.09
N CYS A 56 4.48 -5.62 -9.43
CA CYS A 56 5.39 -4.81 -8.65
C CYS A 56 6.18 -3.83 -9.53
N ASN A 57 6.42 -2.61 -9.01
CA ASN A 57 7.09 -1.52 -9.71
C ASN A 57 6.47 -1.17 -11.07
N SER A 58 5.17 -1.44 -11.20
CA SER A 58 4.40 -1.19 -12.41
C SER A 58 3.37 -0.10 -12.17
N SER A 59 2.97 0.55 -13.26
CA SER A 59 1.96 1.59 -13.22
C SER A 59 0.91 1.33 -14.30
N THR A 60 -0.36 1.36 -13.89
CA THR A 60 -1.50 1.10 -14.78
C THR A 60 -2.37 2.34 -14.85
N ASN A 61 -2.65 2.81 -16.06
CA ASN A 61 -3.62 3.87 -16.30
C ASN A 61 -5.01 3.26 -16.46
N SER A 62 -5.98 3.85 -15.78
CA SER A 62 -7.39 3.49 -15.89
C SER A 62 -8.22 4.76 -15.93
N SER A 63 -9.48 4.67 -16.33
CA SER A 63 -10.38 5.81 -16.36
C SER A 63 -11.68 5.47 -15.67
N LEU A 64 -12.15 6.36 -14.79
CA LEU A 64 -13.43 6.24 -14.11
C LEU A 64 -14.21 7.53 -14.37
N LEU A 65 -15.41 7.40 -14.93
CA LEU A 65 -16.28 8.54 -15.29
C LEU A 65 -15.60 9.59 -16.19
N GLY A 66 -14.71 9.14 -17.10
CA GLY A 66 -13.98 10.02 -18.02
C GLY A 66 -12.74 10.70 -17.40
N VAL A 67 -12.46 10.47 -16.12
CA VAL A 67 -11.23 10.92 -15.46
C VAL A 67 -10.21 9.81 -15.48
N THR A 68 -9.08 10.03 -16.14
CA THR A 68 -7.95 9.10 -16.13
C THR A 68 -7.19 9.22 -14.80
N TYR A 69 -6.93 8.08 -14.17
CA TYR A 69 -6.10 7.96 -12.99
C TYR A 69 -5.02 6.91 -13.21
N THR A 70 -3.89 7.12 -12.53
CA THR A 70 -2.74 6.24 -12.61
C THR A 70 -2.60 5.51 -11.28
N THR A 71 -2.58 4.18 -11.32
CA THR A 71 -2.28 3.34 -10.16
C THR A 71 -0.84 2.85 -10.27
N ALA A 72 0.04 3.40 -9.45
CA ALA A 72 1.42 2.95 -9.33
C ALA A 72 1.55 1.99 -8.13
N ILE A 73 2.26 0.87 -8.34
CA ILE A 73 2.50 -0.10 -7.28
C ILE A 73 4.00 -0.22 -7.05
N THR A 74 4.44 0.13 -5.85
CA THR A 74 5.83 -0.01 -5.40
C THR A 74 5.90 -1.13 -4.38
N CYS A 75 6.88 -2.01 -4.48
CA CYS A 75 7.13 -3.02 -3.45
C CYS A 75 8.60 -3.12 -3.11
N CYS A 76 8.85 -3.80 -2.00
CA CYS A 76 10.14 -3.94 -1.36
C CYS A 76 10.17 -5.29 -0.62
N SER A 77 11.37 -5.78 -0.34
CA SER A 77 11.60 -7.18 0.09
C SER A 77 12.13 -7.33 1.51
N THR A 78 12.10 -6.26 2.32
CA THR A 78 12.56 -6.27 3.72
C THR A 78 11.42 -5.97 4.69
N ASP A 79 11.54 -6.38 5.95
CA ASP A 79 10.46 -6.18 6.93
C ASP A 79 10.11 -4.69 7.08
N LYS A 80 8.83 -4.39 6.98
CA LYS A 80 8.21 -3.06 7.13
C LYS A 80 8.82 -1.98 6.23
N CYS A 81 9.37 -2.40 5.10
CA CYS A 81 9.99 -1.52 4.09
C CYS A 81 9.01 -0.57 3.40
N ASN A 82 7.71 -0.75 3.61
CA ASN A 82 6.65 0.15 3.19
C ASN A 82 6.20 1.02 4.38
N PRO A 83 6.94 2.07 4.76
CA PRO A 83 6.57 2.89 5.89
C PRO A 83 5.23 3.60 5.62
N VAL A 84 4.34 3.57 6.60
CA VAL A 84 3.27 4.57 6.70
C VAL A 84 3.97 5.90 6.96
N THR A 85 4.07 6.76 5.94
CA THR A 85 4.59 8.11 6.14
C THR A 85 3.60 8.86 7.02
N ASN A 86 3.84 8.92 8.33
CA ASN A 86 3.23 9.90 9.22
C ASN A 86 3.65 11.29 8.72
N GLY A 87 2.92 11.81 7.73
CA GLY A 87 3.25 13.07 7.08
C GLY A 87 3.17 14.19 8.11
N HIS A 88 4.31 14.63 8.60
CA HIS A 88 4.43 15.99 9.10
C HIS A 88 4.13 16.90 7.89
N VAL A 89 2.92 17.43 7.84
CA VAL A 89 2.60 18.55 6.94
C VAL A 89 3.38 19.74 7.49
N SER A 90 4.54 20.04 6.90
CA SER A 90 5.10 21.39 7.06
C SER A 90 4.18 22.32 6.28
N LEU A 91 3.34 23.04 7.02
CA LEU A 91 2.68 24.26 6.56
C LEU A 91 3.72 25.38 6.39
#